data_AF-A0A5N6XK81-F1
#
_entry.id   AF-A0A5N6XK81-F1
#
_cell.length_a   1.000
_cell.length_b   1.000
_cell.length_c   1.000
_cell.angle_alpha   90.00
_cell.angle_beta   90.00
_cell.angle_gamma   90.00
#
_symmetry.space_group_name_H-M   'P 1'
#
loop_
_entity.id
_entity.type
_entity.pdbx_description
1 polymer ?
#
loop_
_entity_poly.entity_id
_entity_poly.type
_entity_poly.pdbx_seq_one_letter_code
_entity_poly.pdbx_strand_id
1 'polypeptide(L)'
;MTDQTPDPPNYTLFDALIDWGNANTDQICEAHLSKGGWEGWAQEEMRMLFNAGREDNCYLNNGRQAADIVLTPGTSGADVFAQPYVGEECVVIELKCESFWNALKFGSEVKKDLRKVNSGVFSKSLLRGGCNVYCIALAMSNEGACKMEKLGLELFEGGTLEAPFQVWWFMRRFEAEDWSEESDDDGDEQEEEDEEDDDDDDEVDFDSSEVESDENEDGYDDGYDNGYQNGYQNGYGSGYDNEYHGGQGGWDYNYS
;
A
#
# COMPACT_ATOMS: atom_id res chain seq x y z
N MET A 1 -30.92 -16.28 -3.19
CA MET A 1 -30.58 -14.86 -3.32
C MET A 1 -29.07 -14.83 -3.28
N THR A 2 -28.43 -14.60 -4.42
CA THR A 2 -26.99 -14.38 -4.46
C THR A 2 -26.77 -13.02 -3.84
N ASP A 3 -26.30 -13.00 -2.59
CA ASP A 3 -25.78 -11.78 -1.96
C ASP A 3 -24.53 -11.43 -2.79
N GLN A 4 -24.70 -10.56 -3.78
CA GLN A 4 -23.56 -10.00 -4.48
C GLN A 4 -22.90 -9.06 -3.47
N THR A 5 -21.66 -9.34 -3.11
CA THR A 5 -20.81 -8.39 -2.40
C THR A 5 -20.79 -7.11 -3.23
N PRO A 6 -21.14 -5.95 -2.64
CA PRO A 6 -21.20 -4.70 -3.39
C PRO A 6 -19.79 -4.33 -3.87
N ASP A 7 -19.69 -3.84 -5.11
CA ASP A 7 -18.43 -3.27 -5.60
C ASP A 7 -18.02 -2.07 -4.73
N PRO A 8 -16.71 -1.88 -4.48
CA PRO A 8 -16.23 -0.69 -3.80
C PRO A 8 -16.59 0.56 -4.63
N PRO A 9 -16.89 1.71 -3.99
CA PRO A 9 -17.24 2.94 -4.72
C PRO A 9 -16.24 3.31 -5.82
N ASN A 10 -14.94 3.17 -5.54
CA ASN A 10 -13.86 3.45 -6.48
C ASN A 10 -13.42 2.19 -7.25
N TYR A 11 -14.36 1.35 -7.73
CA TYR A 11 -14.04 0.05 -8.35
C TYR A 11 -13.03 0.10 -9.51
N THR A 12 -12.94 1.22 -10.24
CA THR A 12 -11.94 1.40 -11.31
C THR A 12 -10.50 1.36 -10.79
N LEU A 13 -10.27 1.79 -9.55
CA LEU A 13 -8.98 1.61 -8.88
C LEU A 13 -8.67 0.12 -8.70
N PHE A 14 -9.64 -0.66 -8.26
CA PHE A 14 -9.48 -2.09 -8.02
C PHE A 14 -9.30 -2.89 -9.32
N ASP A 15 -10.02 -2.52 -10.38
CA ASP A 15 -9.80 -3.05 -11.73
C ASP A 15 -8.36 -2.78 -12.19
N ALA A 16 -7.86 -1.55 -12.00
CA ALA A 16 -6.49 -1.20 -12.34
C ALA A 16 -5.44 -1.99 -11.53
N LEU A 17 -5.74 -2.32 -10.25
CA LEU A 17 -4.89 -3.19 -9.44
C LEU A 17 -4.83 -4.62 -9.98
N ILE A 18 -5.96 -5.16 -10.41
CA ILE A 18 -6.03 -6.50 -11.03
C ILE A 18 -5.29 -6.50 -12.36
N ASP A 19 -5.50 -5.50 -13.21
CA ASP A 19 -4.82 -5.38 -14.50
C ASP A 19 -3.30 -5.26 -14.32
N TRP A 20 -2.84 -4.45 -13.36
CA TRP A 20 -1.43 -4.35 -13.00
C TRP A 20 -0.87 -5.68 -12.48
N GLY A 21 -1.61 -6.35 -11.61
CA GLY A 21 -1.25 -7.66 -11.05
C GLY A 21 -1.11 -8.72 -12.14
N ASN A 22 -2.05 -8.75 -13.10
CA ASN A 22 -2.00 -9.65 -14.24
C ASN A 22 -0.77 -9.38 -15.12
N ALA A 23 -0.53 -8.11 -15.47
CA ALA A 23 0.58 -7.70 -16.34
C ALA A 23 1.97 -7.99 -15.73
N ASN A 24 2.07 -8.08 -14.41
CA ASN A 24 3.31 -8.29 -13.67
C ASN A 24 3.37 -9.65 -12.96
N THR A 25 2.57 -10.63 -13.40
CA THR A 25 2.39 -11.92 -12.71
C THR A 25 3.72 -12.58 -12.33
N ASP A 26 4.66 -12.69 -13.28
CA ASP A 26 5.93 -13.39 -13.07
C ASP A 26 6.80 -12.66 -12.04
N GLN A 27 6.92 -11.33 -12.17
CA GLN A 27 7.69 -10.48 -11.26
C GLN A 27 7.12 -10.52 -9.84
N ILE A 28 5.79 -10.53 -9.71
CA ILE A 28 5.11 -10.61 -8.42
C ILE A 28 5.35 -11.96 -7.77
N CYS A 29 5.25 -13.06 -8.53
CA CYS A 29 5.53 -14.40 -8.03
C CYS A 29 6.97 -14.53 -7.50
N GLU A 30 7.95 -13.91 -8.17
CA GLU A 30 9.34 -13.87 -7.71
C GLU A 30 9.53 -12.96 -6.49
N ALA A 31 8.96 -11.75 -6.52
CA ALA A 31 9.05 -10.77 -5.44
C ALA A 31 8.40 -11.29 -4.14
N HIS A 32 7.26 -11.98 -4.24
CA HIS A 32 6.56 -12.61 -3.10
C HIS A 32 7.45 -13.58 -2.32
N LEU A 33 8.39 -14.26 -2.99
CA LEU A 33 9.34 -15.20 -2.38
C LEU A 33 10.60 -14.51 -1.82
N SER A 34 10.82 -13.25 -2.19
CA SER A 34 11.98 -12.47 -1.78
C SER A 34 11.77 -11.87 -0.37
N LYS A 35 12.85 -11.77 0.41
CA LYS A 35 12.79 -11.23 1.76
C LYS A 35 12.70 -9.70 1.72
N GLY A 36 11.49 -9.18 1.89
CA GLY A 36 11.20 -7.74 1.91
C GLY A 36 11.13 -7.11 0.51
N GLY A 37 10.74 -5.83 0.46
CA GLY A 37 10.76 -5.02 -0.77
C GLY A 37 9.55 -5.20 -1.70
N TRP A 38 8.89 -6.37 -1.72
CA TRP A 38 7.67 -6.61 -2.54
C TRP A 38 6.58 -5.55 -2.29
N GLU A 39 6.23 -5.33 -1.02
CA GLU A 39 5.24 -4.32 -0.65
C GLU A 39 5.66 -2.90 -1.05
N GLY A 40 6.91 -2.52 -0.77
CA GLY A 40 7.42 -1.20 -1.12
C GLY A 40 7.49 -0.97 -2.63
N TRP A 41 7.77 -2.01 -3.41
CA TRP A 41 7.72 -1.98 -4.88
C TRP A 41 6.27 -1.84 -5.36
N ALA A 42 5.33 -2.65 -4.83
CA ALA A 42 3.92 -2.53 -5.18
C ALA A 42 3.36 -1.13 -4.90
N GLN A 43 3.71 -0.53 -3.75
CA GLN A 43 3.35 0.85 -3.42
C GLN A 43 3.91 1.85 -4.45
N GLU A 44 5.14 1.67 -4.91
CA GLU A 44 5.76 2.55 -5.92
C GLU A 44 5.11 2.43 -7.29
N GLU A 45 4.79 1.20 -7.71
CA GLU A 45 4.08 0.95 -8.96
C GLU A 45 2.68 1.56 -8.94
N MET A 46 1.93 1.40 -7.85
CA MET A 46 0.61 2.01 -7.70
C MET A 46 0.69 3.54 -7.67
N ARG A 47 1.70 4.11 -7.00
CA ARG A 47 1.96 5.55 -7.01
C ARG A 47 2.13 6.07 -8.44
N MET A 48 2.91 5.36 -9.26
CA MET A 48 3.11 5.71 -10.67
C MET A 48 1.85 5.50 -11.51
N LEU A 49 1.12 4.40 -11.31
CA LEU A 49 -0.10 4.06 -12.03
C LEU A 49 -1.19 5.11 -11.86
N PHE A 50 -1.34 5.64 -10.64
CA PHE A 50 -2.38 6.59 -10.29
C PHE A 50 -1.93 8.05 -10.22
N ASN A 51 -0.68 8.35 -10.62
CA ASN A 51 -0.05 9.66 -10.43
C ASN A 51 -0.33 10.25 -9.02
N ALA A 52 -0.08 9.43 -8.00
CA ALA A 52 -0.48 9.68 -6.62
C ALA A 52 0.69 10.18 -5.76
N GLY A 53 0.36 10.75 -4.60
CA GLY A 53 1.31 10.96 -3.50
C GLY A 53 1.60 9.64 -2.79
N ARG A 54 2.81 9.50 -2.25
CA ARG A 54 3.25 8.34 -1.46
C ARG A 54 3.78 8.81 -0.11
N GLU A 55 3.52 8.01 0.93
CA GLU A 55 3.99 8.28 2.29
C GLU A 55 3.64 9.72 2.72
N ASP A 56 2.39 10.09 2.47
CA ASP A 56 1.88 11.41 2.80
C ASP A 56 1.41 11.47 4.26
N ASN A 57 1.84 12.48 5.00
CA ASN A 57 1.51 12.69 6.42
C ASN A 57 0.11 13.28 6.59
N CYS A 58 -0.90 12.61 6.05
CA CYS A 58 -2.29 13.06 6.10
C CYS A 58 -2.98 12.78 7.45
N TYR A 59 -2.35 12.01 8.34
CA TYR A 59 -2.86 11.69 9.67
C TYR A 59 -2.44 12.75 10.70
N LEU A 60 -3.41 13.52 11.20
CA LEU A 60 -3.17 14.59 12.18
C LEU A 60 -2.94 14.07 13.61
N ASN A 61 -3.50 12.92 13.94
CA ASN A 61 -3.38 12.36 15.28
C ASN A 61 -2.05 11.65 15.54
N ASN A 62 -1.20 11.51 14.51
CA ASN A 62 0.13 10.94 14.65
C ASN A 62 1.04 11.41 13.50
N GLY A 63 1.88 12.42 13.76
CA GLY A 63 2.80 12.97 12.76
C GLY A 63 3.90 12.02 12.27
N ARG A 64 4.02 10.81 12.85
CA ARG A 64 4.90 9.74 12.34
C ARG A 64 4.17 8.75 11.43
N GLN A 65 2.85 8.89 11.28
CA GLN A 65 2.04 8.03 10.42
C GLN A 65 1.76 8.72 9.10
N ALA A 66 2.26 8.08 8.05
CA ALA A 66 1.98 8.46 6.68
C ALA A 66 1.05 7.43 6.03
N ALA A 67 0.13 7.86 5.18
CA ALA A 67 -0.60 6.94 4.32
C ALA A 67 0.33 6.39 3.23
N ASP A 68 0.15 5.11 2.86
CA ASP A 68 0.99 4.53 1.82
C ASP A 68 0.78 5.24 0.47
N ILE A 69 -0.49 5.51 0.12
CA ILE A 69 -0.86 6.20 -1.12
C ILE A 69 -1.99 7.19 -0.86
N VAL A 70 -1.88 8.39 -1.43
CA VAL A 70 -2.95 9.41 -1.42
C VAL A 70 -3.24 9.87 -2.84
N LEU A 71 -4.49 9.70 -3.27
CA LEU A 71 -4.98 10.14 -4.56
C LEU A 71 -5.80 11.41 -4.36
N THR A 72 -5.43 12.45 -5.10
CA THR A 72 -6.17 13.72 -5.12
C THR A 72 -6.63 14.04 -6.54
N PRO A 73 -7.79 14.69 -6.70
CA PRO A 73 -8.29 15.20 -7.97
C PRO A 73 -7.26 15.93 -8.84
N GLY A 74 -6.49 16.81 -8.18
CA GLY A 74 -5.55 17.69 -8.86
C GLY A 74 -4.33 16.97 -9.42
N THR A 75 -3.94 15.84 -8.83
CA THR A 75 -2.76 15.07 -9.24
C THR A 75 -3.13 13.83 -10.02
N SER A 76 -4.03 13.01 -9.48
CA SER A 76 -4.28 11.65 -9.95
C SER A 76 -5.20 11.58 -11.17
N GLY A 77 -5.90 12.67 -11.49
CA GLY A 77 -6.89 12.71 -12.56
C GLY A 77 -8.25 12.18 -12.10
N ALA A 78 -9.33 12.61 -12.73
CA ALA A 78 -10.70 12.25 -12.32
C ALA A 78 -11.10 10.79 -12.65
N ASP A 79 -10.30 10.11 -13.47
CA ASP A 79 -10.53 8.77 -14.01
C ASP A 79 -10.30 7.63 -12.99
N VAL A 80 -9.45 7.86 -11.98
CA VAL A 80 -9.23 6.92 -10.87
C VAL A 80 -10.34 6.97 -9.80
N PHE A 81 -11.23 7.96 -9.88
CA PHE A 81 -12.30 8.16 -8.91
C PHE A 81 -13.63 7.55 -9.36
N ALA A 82 -14.48 7.26 -8.38
CA ALA A 82 -15.80 6.68 -8.57
C ALA A 82 -16.63 7.52 -9.55
N GLN A 83 -17.50 6.86 -10.33
CA GLN A 83 -18.57 7.55 -11.05
C GLN A 83 -19.89 7.37 -10.27
N PRO A 84 -20.64 8.45 -9.96
CA PRO A 84 -20.37 9.83 -10.33
C PRO A 84 -19.28 10.47 -9.46
N TYR A 85 -18.31 11.10 -10.12
CA TYR A 85 -17.19 11.76 -9.48
C TYR A 85 -17.63 13.04 -8.76
N VAL A 86 -17.27 13.17 -7.49
CA VAL A 86 -17.34 14.43 -6.76
C VAL A 86 -16.00 15.13 -6.97
N GLY A 87 -16.01 16.32 -7.59
CA GLY A 87 -14.83 17.02 -8.11
C GLY A 87 -13.66 17.22 -7.15
N GLU A 88 -13.90 17.10 -5.85
CA GLU A 88 -12.93 17.29 -4.78
C GLU A 88 -12.71 16.00 -3.94
N GLU A 89 -13.27 14.84 -4.35
CA GLU A 89 -13.12 13.57 -3.61
C GLU A 89 -11.65 13.14 -3.55
N CYS A 90 -11.17 12.79 -2.36
CA CYS A 90 -9.84 12.21 -2.17
C CYS A 90 -9.93 10.71 -1.82
N VAL A 91 -8.88 9.94 -2.14
CA VAL A 91 -8.76 8.54 -1.73
C VAL A 91 -7.44 8.35 -0.98
N VAL A 92 -7.51 7.71 0.18
CA VAL A 92 -6.34 7.35 0.99
C VAL A 92 -6.27 5.84 1.07
N ILE A 93 -5.09 5.26 0.91
CA ILE A 93 -4.89 3.81 0.87
C ILE A 93 -3.79 3.41 1.84
N GLU A 94 -4.11 2.46 2.71
CA GLU A 94 -3.17 1.62 3.42
C GLU A 94 -3.08 0.28 2.68
N LEU A 95 -1.91 -0.04 2.13
CA LEU A 95 -1.67 -1.23 1.32
C LEU A 95 -0.82 -2.24 2.09
N LYS A 96 -1.34 -3.46 2.22
CA LYS A 96 -0.61 -4.58 2.81
C LYS A 96 -0.48 -5.72 1.82
N CYS A 97 0.75 -6.18 1.60
CA CYS A 97 1.01 -7.29 0.68
C CYS A 97 1.43 -8.55 1.46
N GLU A 98 0.79 -9.67 1.16
CA GLU A 98 1.27 -10.97 1.62
C GLU A 98 2.57 -11.32 0.88
N SER A 99 3.56 -11.77 1.65
CA SER A 99 4.81 -12.35 1.19
C SER A 99 5.01 -13.69 1.88
N PHE A 100 5.83 -14.56 1.30
CA PHE A 100 6.18 -15.83 1.93
C PHE A 100 6.74 -15.63 3.37
N TRP A 101 7.50 -14.54 3.58
CA TRP A 101 8.19 -14.26 4.83
C TRP A 101 7.30 -13.61 5.90
N ASN A 102 6.21 -12.93 5.51
CA ASN A 102 5.28 -12.30 6.46
C ASN A 102 3.96 -13.07 6.61
N ALA A 103 3.73 -14.16 5.87
CA ALA A 103 2.45 -14.89 5.82
C ALA A 103 1.84 -15.17 7.21
N LEU A 104 2.67 -15.55 8.20
CA LEU A 104 2.22 -15.79 9.57
C LEU A 104 1.70 -14.52 10.27
N LYS A 105 2.34 -13.37 10.04
CA LYS A 105 2.02 -12.07 10.64
C LYS A 105 1.06 -11.23 9.80
N PHE A 106 0.84 -11.60 8.53
CA PHE A 106 0.06 -10.83 7.55
C PHE A 106 -1.28 -10.35 8.11
N GLY A 107 -2.08 -11.27 8.67
CA GLY A 107 -3.37 -10.90 9.28
C GLY A 107 -3.26 -9.93 10.46
N SER A 108 -2.22 -10.05 11.30
CA SER A 108 -2.02 -9.10 12.40
C SER A 108 -1.55 -7.72 11.93
N GLU A 109 -0.80 -7.66 10.83
CA GLU A 109 -0.37 -6.40 10.21
C GLU A 109 -1.56 -5.69 9.53
N VAL A 110 -2.36 -6.41 8.73
CA VAL A 110 -3.62 -5.86 8.17
C VAL A 110 -4.55 -5.36 9.28
N LYS A 111 -4.62 -6.07 10.41
CA LYS A 111 -5.41 -5.61 11.56
C LYS A 111 -4.89 -4.29 12.15
N LYS A 112 -3.60 -3.96 12.02
CA LYS A 112 -3.07 -2.64 12.41
C LYS A 112 -3.55 -1.56 11.43
N ASP A 113 -3.51 -1.84 10.15
CA ASP A 113 -3.96 -0.90 9.11
C ASP A 113 -5.47 -0.63 9.22
N LEU A 114 -6.27 -1.66 9.48
CA LEU A 114 -7.70 -1.48 9.81
C LEU A 114 -7.93 -0.55 11.00
N ARG A 115 -7.09 -0.63 12.05
CA ARG A 115 -7.20 0.29 13.19
C ARG A 115 -6.83 1.70 12.75
N LYS A 116 -5.76 1.87 11.98
CA LYS A 116 -5.32 3.16 11.44
C LYS A 116 -6.40 3.82 10.59
N VAL A 117 -7.04 3.09 9.68
CA VAL A 117 -8.17 3.58 8.87
C VAL A 117 -9.36 3.99 9.76
N ASN A 118 -9.71 3.15 10.75
CA ASN A 118 -10.87 3.42 11.62
C ASN A 118 -10.65 4.54 12.64
N SER A 119 -9.43 4.71 13.17
CA SER A 119 -9.13 5.73 14.19
C SER A 119 -8.40 6.95 13.65
N GLY A 120 -8.03 6.97 12.36
CA GLY A 120 -7.35 8.09 11.71
C GLY A 120 -8.15 9.39 11.81
N VAL A 121 -7.42 10.48 12.09
CA VAL A 121 -7.92 11.85 12.04
C VAL A 121 -7.20 12.55 10.89
N PHE A 122 -7.95 13.12 9.96
CA PHE A 122 -7.43 13.73 8.74
C PHE A 122 -7.68 15.23 8.72
N SER A 123 -6.91 15.97 7.93
CA SER A 123 -7.10 17.41 7.76
C SER A 123 -8.44 17.72 7.09
N LYS A 124 -9.03 18.86 7.46
CA LYS A 124 -10.27 19.35 6.81
C LYS A 124 -10.11 19.51 5.31
N SER A 125 -8.93 19.96 4.86
CA SER A 125 -8.62 20.15 3.44
C SER A 125 -8.75 18.85 2.64
N LEU A 126 -8.33 17.72 3.21
CA LEU A 126 -8.46 16.40 2.57
C LEU A 126 -9.91 15.88 2.55
N LEU A 127 -10.70 16.24 3.57
CA LEU A 127 -12.07 15.76 3.74
C LEU A 127 -13.12 16.61 3.02
N ARG A 128 -12.78 17.84 2.58
CA ARG A 128 -13.71 18.84 2.05
C ARG A 128 -14.63 18.30 0.95
N GLY A 129 -14.07 17.61 -0.03
CA GLY A 129 -14.80 17.02 -1.16
C GLY A 129 -15.34 15.61 -0.93
N GLY A 130 -15.26 15.12 0.31
CA GLY A 130 -15.45 13.73 0.65
C GLY A 130 -14.14 12.93 0.51
N CYS A 131 -14.03 11.86 1.29
CA CYS A 131 -12.84 11.01 1.25
C CYS A 131 -13.17 9.55 1.54
N ASN A 132 -12.65 8.65 0.70
CA ASN A 132 -12.70 7.21 0.95
C ASN A 132 -11.32 6.74 1.44
N VAL A 133 -11.25 6.24 2.67
CA VAL A 133 -10.02 5.72 3.26
C VAL A 133 -10.09 4.20 3.25
N TYR A 134 -9.22 3.58 2.46
CA TYR A 134 -9.18 2.13 2.27
C TYR A 134 -8.05 1.49 3.06
N CYS A 135 -8.33 0.30 3.57
CA CYS A 135 -7.33 -0.71 3.85
C CYS A 135 -7.45 -1.76 2.74
N ILE A 136 -6.40 -1.93 1.94
CA ILE A 136 -6.32 -2.89 0.85
C ILE A 136 -5.28 -3.95 1.19
N ALA A 137 -5.66 -5.21 1.08
CA ALA A 137 -4.79 -6.34 1.33
C ALA A 137 -4.68 -7.22 0.08
N LEU A 138 -3.45 -7.47 -0.37
CA LEU A 138 -3.16 -8.39 -1.46
C LEU A 138 -2.78 -9.75 -0.88
N ALA A 139 -3.72 -10.69 -0.91
CA ALA A 139 -3.52 -12.05 -0.41
C ALA A 139 -3.01 -12.96 -1.52
N MET A 140 -1.82 -13.53 -1.34
CA MET A 140 -1.17 -14.44 -2.29
C MET A 140 -1.54 -15.91 -2.03
N SER A 141 -2.13 -16.21 -0.87
CA SER A 141 -2.47 -17.57 -0.46
C SER A 141 -3.91 -17.69 0.04
N ASN A 142 -4.45 -18.91 -0.02
CA ASN A 142 -5.76 -19.23 0.59
C ASN A 142 -5.76 -18.99 2.11
N GLU A 143 -4.62 -19.14 2.78
CA GLU A 143 -4.54 -18.86 4.21
C GLU A 143 -4.62 -17.35 4.48
N GLY A 144 -3.93 -16.54 3.66
CA GLY A 144 -4.04 -15.08 3.65
C GLY A 144 -5.48 -14.64 3.41
N ALA A 145 -6.15 -15.22 2.41
CA ALA A 145 -7.55 -14.98 2.09
C ALA A 145 -8.48 -15.26 3.29
N CYS A 146 -8.35 -16.44 3.91
CA CYS A 146 -9.13 -16.79 5.10
C CYS A 146 -8.85 -15.84 6.29
N LYS A 147 -7.65 -15.26 6.39
CA LYS A 147 -7.34 -14.24 7.41
C LYS A 147 -8.07 -12.92 7.10
N MET A 148 -8.14 -12.51 5.83
CA MET A 148 -8.84 -11.27 5.43
C MET A 148 -10.34 -11.37 5.67
N GLU A 149 -10.95 -12.50 5.28
CA GLU A 149 -12.36 -12.79 5.53
C GLU A 149 -12.69 -12.72 7.03
N LYS A 150 -11.85 -13.33 7.90
CA LYS A 150 -12.03 -13.28 9.37
C LYS A 150 -11.88 -11.89 9.96
N LEU A 151 -11.13 -11.00 9.30
CA LEU A 151 -10.99 -9.60 9.71
C LEU A 151 -12.17 -8.74 9.23
N GLY A 152 -13.07 -9.29 8.41
CA GLY A 152 -14.23 -8.60 7.87
C GLY A 152 -13.92 -7.72 6.67
N LEU A 153 -12.82 -7.99 5.95
CA LEU A 153 -12.60 -7.39 4.64
C LEU A 153 -13.50 -8.07 3.61
N GLU A 154 -13.89 -7.32 2.60
CA GLU A 154 -14.65 -7.80 1.45
C GLU A 154 -13.70 -8.20 0.33
N LEU A 155 -14.02 -9.28 -0.39
CA LEU A 155 -13.29 -9.69 -1.58
C LEU A 155 -13.77 -8.87 -2.77
N PHE A 156 -12.84 -8.30 -3.53
CA PHE A 156 -13.15 -7.72 -4.82
C PHE A 156 -13.19 -8.83 -5.88
N GLU A 157 -14.38 -9.05 -6.47
CA GLU A 157 -14.62 -10.05 -7.52
C GLU A 157 -14.66 -9.42 -8.93
N GLY A 158 -14.34 -8.13 -9.06
CA GLY A 158 -14.32 -7.40 -10.32
C GLY A 158 -13.09 -7.70 -11.19
N GLY A 159 -13.08 -7.11 -12.39
CA GLY A 159 -12.07 -7.38 -13.42
C GLY A 159 -12.42 -8.53 -14.37
N THR A 160 -11.74 -8.57 -15.52
CA THR A 160 -11.84 -9.68 -16.50
C THR A 160 -10.59 -10.56 -16.54
N LEU A 161 -9.55 -10.14 -15.83
CA LEU A 161 -8.24 -10.78 -15.78
C LEU A 161 -8.00 -11.39 -14.40
N GLU A 162 -7.05 -12.34 -14.32
CA GLU A 162 -6.63 -12.96 -13.07
C GLU A 162 -5.25 -12.42 -12.67
N ALA A 163 -5.13 -11.91 -11.44
CA ALA A 163 -3.86 -11.53 -10.82
C ALA A 163 -3.33 -12.70 -9.95
N PRO A 164 -2.03 -12.76 -9.63
CA PRO A 164 -1.47 -13.80 -8.74
C PRO A 164 -1.88 -13.64 -7.26
N PHE A 165 -2.69 -12.61 -6.94
CA PHE A 165 -3.24 -12.34 -5.62
C PHE A 165 -4.75 -12.10 -5.71
N GLN A 166 -5.41 -12.25 -4.57
CA GLN A 166 -6.75 -11.76 -4.33
C GLN A 166 -6.70 -10.36 -3.71
N VAL A 167 -7.60 -9.48 -4.14
CA VAL A 167 -7.70 -8.11 -3.62
C VAL A 167 -8.82 -8.06 -2.59
N TRP A 168 -8.45 -7.81 -1.34
CA TRP A 168 -9.37 -7.68 -0.21
C TRP A 168 -9.40 -6.23 0.26
N TRP A 169 -10.56 -5.74 0.68
CA TRP A 169 -10.70 -4.33 1.04
C TRP A 169 -11.65 -4.09 2.21
N PHE A 170 -11.37 -3.00 2.92
CA PHE A 170 -12.26 -2.36 3.89
C PHE A 170 -12.19 -0.86 3.66
N MET A 171 -13.30 -0.16 3.89
CA MET A 171 -13.38 1.28 3.62
C MET A 171 -14.09 2.03 4.75
N ARG A 172 -13.53 3.18 5.10
CA ARG A 172 -14.20 4.21 5.90
C ARG A 172 -14.46 5.44 5.02
N ARG A 173 -15.73 5.83 4.94
CA ARG A 173 -16.19 6.96 4.13
C ARG A 173 -16.36 8.22 4.97
N PHE A 174 -15.90 9.33 4.41
CA PHE A 174 -16.19 10.69 4.86
C PHE A 174 -17.00 11.36 3.75
N GLU A 175 -18.21 11.81 4.07
CA GLU A 175 -19.03 12.53 3.09
C GLU A 175 -18.47 13.94 2.87
N ALA A 176 -18.71 14.49 1.68
CA ALA A 176 -18.42 15.88 1.42
C ALA A 176 -19.25 16.76 2.37
N GLU A 177 -18.57 17.68 3.04
CA GLU A 177 -19.24 18.65 3.88
C GLU A 177 -19.74 19.80 2.98
N ASP A 178 -21.01 20.17 3.14
CA ASP A 178 -21.65 21.26 2.40
C ASP A 178 -21.17 22.59 3.01
N TRP A 179 -19.91 22.93 2.77
CA TRP A 179 -19.30 24.18 3.20
C TRP A 179 -19.86 25.30 2.33
N SER A 180 -21.05 25.78 2.67
CA SER A 180 -21.50 27.09 2.22
C SER A 180 -20.41 28.09 2.56
N GLU A 181 -19.92 28.82 1.57
CA GLU A 181 -18.83 29.81 1.62
C GLU A 181 -18.88 30.75 2.85
N GLU A 182 -18.48 30.26 4.01
CA GLU A 182 -17.94 31.12 5.06
C GLU A 182 -16.45 31.19 4.75
N SER A 183 -16.08 32.35 4.21
CA SER A 183 -14.71 32.71 3.86
C SER A 183 -13.83 32.65 5.10
N ASP A 184 -13.18 31.53 5.33
CA ASP A 184 -12.05 31.44 6.25
C ASP A 184 -10.84 32.04 5.53
N ASP A 185 -10.71 33.36 5.71
CA ASP A 185 -9.46 34.12 5.58
C ASP A 185 -8.49 33.56 6.62
N ASP A 186 -7.88 32.41 6.31
CA ASP A 186 -6.76 31.86 7.07
C ASP A 186 -5.57 32.79 6.87
N GLY A 187 -5.52 33.83 7.70
CA GLY A 187 -4.40 34.75 7.78
C GLY A 187 -3.10 34.00 8.01
N ASP A 188 -2.15 34.22 7.10
CA ASP A 188 -0.75 33.86 7.25
C ASP A 188 -0.16 34.51 8.53
N GLU A 189 -0.31 33.87 9.68
CA GLU A 189 0.52 34.15 10.85
C GLU A 189 1.78 33.28 10.75
N GLN A 190 2.76 33.80 10.01
CA GLN A 190 4.16 33.41 10.18
C GLN A 190 4.62 33.90 11.55
N GLU A 191 4.53 33.04 12.56
CA GLU A 191 5.33 33.19 13.78
C GLU A 191 6.66 32.49 13.53
N GLU A 192 7.69 33.28 13.23
CA GLU A 192 9.07 32.86 13.44
C GLU A 192 9.32 32.81 14.95
N GLU A 193 9.56 31.62 15.50
CA GLU A 193 10.20 31.48 16.79
C GLU A 193 11.48 30.65 16.64
N ASP A 194 12.53 31.28 17.16
CA ASP A 194 13.94 30.92 17.12
C ASP A 194 14.26 29.63 17.90
N GLU A 195 15.39 29.07 17.50
CA GLU A 195 16.16 27.96 18.10
C GLU A 195 16.29 28.05 19.64
N GLU A 196 16.05 26.93 20.34
CA GLU A 196 16.94 26.49 21.45
C GLU A 196 17.02 24.95 21.45
N ASP A 197 18.27 24.46 21.35
CA ASP A 197 18.70 23.09 21.64
C ASP A 197 18.34 22.70 23.07
N ASP A 198 17.87 21.46 23.28
CA ASP A 198 18.21 20.70 24.49
C ASP A 198 18.15 19.20 24.16
N ASP A 199 19.33 18.59 24.18
CA ASP A 199 19.55 17.15 24.27
C ASP A 199 18.89 16.61 25.54
N ASP A 200 18.04 15.58 25.42
CA ASP A 200 17.90 14.57 26.47
C ASP A 200 17.45 13.23 25.85
N ASP A 201 18.44 12.33 25.75
CA ASP A 201 18.28 10.89 25.64
C ASP A 201 17.50 10.38 26.86
N ASP A 202 16.28 9.88 26.64
CA ASP A 202 15.65 8.97 27.60
C ASP A 202 15.10 7.74 26.84
N GLU A 203 15.96 6.73 26.77
CA GLU A 203 15.58 5.35 26.49
C GLU A 203 14.59 4.88 27.56
N VAL A 204 13.30 4.77 27.19
CA VAL A 204 12.30 4.11 28.01
C VAL A 204 12.18 2.64 27.63
N ASP A 205 12.94 1.81 28.35
CA ASP A 205 12.75 0.37 28.43
C ASP A 205 11.32 0.06 28.90
N PHE A 206 10.51 -0.52 28.01
CA PHE A 206 9.17 -0.97 28.35
C PHE A 206 9.22 -2.35 29.00
N ASP A 207 9.07 -2.36 30.32
CA ASP A 207 8.93 -3.53 31.19
C ASP A 207 7.77 -4.43 30.71
N SER A 208 8.13 -5.59 30.15
CA SER A 208 7.20 -6.65 29.79
C SER A 208 7.16 -7.70 30.89
N SER A 209 6.43 -7.39 31.95
CA SER A 209 5.97 -8.40 32.91
C SER A 209 4.51 -8.72 32.63
N GLU A 210 4.25 -9.76 31.83
CA GLU A 210 3.22 -10.76 32.14
C GLU A 210 3.43 -11.99 31.25
N VAL A 211 4.01 -13.00 31.88
CA VAL A 211 4.24 -14.35 31.38
C VAL A 211 3.00 -15.16 31.71
N GLU A 212 2.27 -15.62 30.69
CA GLU A 212 1.55 -16.88 30.78
C GLU A 212 2.29 -17.91 29.93
N SER A 213 2.64 -18.99 30.61
CA SER A 213 3.47 -20.12 30.21
C SER A 213 2.88 -20.92 29.07
N ASP A 214 3.71 -21.27 28.08
CA ASP A 214 3.79 -22.66 27.62
C ASP A 214 5.22 -22.97 27.17
N GLU A 215 5.78 -23.96 27.85
CA GLU A 215 7.13 -24.48 27.68
C GLU A 215 7.26 -25.17 26.31
N ASN A 216 8.24 -24.76 25.51
CA ASN A 216 9.21 -25.69 24.93
C ASN A 216 10.45 -24.91 24.44
N GLU A 217 11.55 -25.26 25.09
CA GLU A 217 12.93 -24.94 24.75
C GLU A 217 13.25 -25.28 23.29
N ASP A 218 13.95 -24.37 22.61
CA ASP A 218 15.27 -24.67 22.06
C ASP A 218 15.90 -23.36 21.59
N GLY A 219 16.80 -22.84 22.44
CA GLY A 219 17.54 -21.61 22.19
C GLY A 219 18.68 -21.82 21.21
N TYR A 220 18.88 -20.84 20.33
CA TYR A 220 20.20 -20.49 19.82
C TYR A 220 20.36 -18.97 19.83
N ASP A 221 21.30 -18.57 20.68
CA ASP A 221 21.99 -17.29 20.77
C ASP A 221 22.98 -17.22 19.59
N ASP A 222 23.03 -16.09 18.89
CA ASP A 222 24.21 -15.66 18.13
C ASP A 222 24.14 -14.15 17.91
N GLY A 223 24.96 -13.45 18.69
CA GLY A 223 25.28 -12.04 18.49
C GLY A 223 26.30 -11.78 17.39
N TYR A 224 26.53 -10.48 17.20
CA TYR A 224 27.59 -9.81 16.43
C TYR A 224 27.37 -9.56 14.93
N ASP A 225 26.95 -8.33 14.64
CA ASP A 225 27.81 -7.25 14.10
C ASP A 225 28.65 -7.55 12.85
N ASN A 226 28.30 -6.94 11.71
CA ASN A 226 29.13 -5.96 10.98
C ASN A 226 28.58 -5.62 9.59
N GLY A 227 28.71 -4.33 9.25
CA GLY A 227 29.39 -3.97 8.00
C GLY A 227 28.54 -3.52 6.81
N TYR A 228 28.10 -2.26 6.86
CA TYR A 228 27.89 -1.47 5.65
C TYR A 228 29.17 -1.46 4.79
N GLN A 229 29.12 -1.98 3.57
CA GLN A 229 30.05 -1.60 2.49
C GLN A 229 29.33 -1.48 1.15
N ASN A 230 29.22 -0.23 0.72
CA ASN A 230 29.03 0.22 -0.66
C ASN A 230 30.06 -0.41 -1.61
N GLY A 231 29.63 -0.76 -2.83
CA GLY A 231 30.56 -0.92 -3.94
C GLY A 231 30.00 -1.59 -5.20
N TYR A 232 30.02 -0.81 -6.29
CA TYR A 232 30.17 -1.24 -7.70
C TYR A 232 28.89 -1.69 -8.44
N GLN A 233 28.56 -1.25 -9.65
CA GLN A 233 29.21 -0.33 -10.60
C GLN A 233 28.20 -0.05 -11.73
N ASN A 234 28.00 1.22 -12.08
CA ASN A 234 27.30 1.63 -13.29
C ASN A 234 28.09 1.21 -14.54
N GLY A 235 27.47 0.44 -15.43
CA GLY A 235 28.00 0.08 -16.75
C GLY A 235 27.09 0.55 -17.87
N TYR A 236 27.26 1.80 -18.30
CA TYR A 236 26.76 2.27 -19.59
C TYR A 236 27.54 1.56 -20.70
N GLY A 237 26.84 0.85 -21.58
CA GLY A 237 27.40 0.23 -22.78
C GLY A 237 26.48 0.43 -23.97
N SER A 238 26.54 1.62 -24.57
CA SER A 238 25.98 1.89 -25.90
C SER A 238 26.88 1.24 -26.95
N GLY A 239 26.32 0.34 -27.74
CA GLY A 239 26.99 -0.32 -28.85
C GLY A 239 25.98 -0.64 -29.94
N TYR A 240 25.76 0.31 -30.84
CA TYR A 240 25.20 0.04 -32.15
C TYR A 240 26.27 -0.66 -32.98
N ASP A 241 25.98 -1.86 -33.47
CA ASP A 241 26.52 -2.31 -34.75
C ASP A 241 25.52 -3.26 -35.43
N ASN A 242 25.20 -2.89 -36.67
CA ASN A 242 24.42 -3.66 -37.63
C ASN A 242 25.17 -4.93 -38.03
N GLU A 243 24.49 -6.08 -38.05
CA GLU A 243 24.78 -7.08 -39.07
C GLU A 243 23.56 -7.95 -39.38
N TYR A 244 23.09 -7.80 -40.61
CA TYR A 244 22.05 -8.59 -41.27
C TYR A 244 22.63 -9.95 -41.69
N HIS A 245 22.14 -11.03 -41.12
CA HIS A 245 22.08 -12.38 -41.72
C HIS A 245 20.98 -13.15 -40.93
N GLY A 246 19.80 -13.49 -41.46
CA GLY A 246 19.57 -14.27 -42.67
C GLY A 246 19.66 -15.77 -42.37
N GLY A 247 18.65 -16.37 -41.73
CA GLY A 247 18.65 -17.82 -41.46
C GLY A 247 17.39 -18.34 -40.78
N GLN A 248 16.70 -19.26 -41.46
CA GLN A 248 15.44 -19.92 -41.11
C GLN A 248 15.55 -20.94 -39.95
N GLY A 249 14.43 -21.15 -39.23
CA GLY A 249 14.14 -22.32 -38.38
C GLY A 249 13.54 -21.88 -37.04
N GLY A 250 12.27 -22.08 -36.69
CA GLY A 250 11.35 -23.16 -37.04
C GLY A 250 11.44 -24.27 -35.98
N TRP A 251 10.80 -24.07 -34.82
CA TRP A 251 10.57 -25.13 -33.83
C TRP A 251 9.21 -24.95 -33.15
N ASP A 252 8.23 -25.71 -33.65
CA ASP A 252 7.02 -26.11 -32.94
C ASP A 252 7.39 -27.00 -31.74
N TYR A 253 6.79 -26.76 -30.58
CA TYR A 253 6.70 -27.75 -29.51
C TYR A 253 5.24 -28.04 -29.22
N ASN A 254 4.78 -29.18 -29.74
CA ASN A 254 3.57 -29.89 -29.31
C ASN A 254 4.03 -31.21 -28.70
N TYR A 255 3.68 -31.47 -27.45
CA TYR A 255 3.61 -32.82 -26.92
C TYR A 255 2.30 -33.01 -26.15
N SER A 256 1.49 -33.88 -26.75
CA SER A 256 0.41 -34.76 -26.30
C SER A 256 -0.05 -34.71 -24.84
#